data_AF-A0A8E2IRK0-F1
#
_entry.id   AF-A0A8E2IRK0-F1
#
_cell.length_a   1.000
_cell.length_b   1.000
_cell.length_c   1.000
_cell.angle_alpha   90.00
_cell.angle_beta   90.00
_cell.angle_gamma   90.00
#
_symmetry.space_group_name_H-M   'P 1'
#
loop_
_entity.id
_entity.type
_entity.pdbx_description
1 polymer ?
#
loop_
_entity_poly.entity_id
_entity_poly.type
_entity_poly.pdbx_seq_one_letter_code
_entity_poly.pdbx_strand_id
1 'polypeptide(L)'
;MAHVMGLILREHLAESLTAQQDVALRTIRSLLDDGLMEIGDILGASDERIVPWDLSIDAVMKRIYDLLVRHYEERGLWDFTIWLGLTPAGKRLARELQGEAAD
;
A
#
# COMPACT_ATOMS: atom_id res chain seq x y z
N MET A 1 5.63 0.41 2.51
CA MET A 1 4.56 0.21 3.52
C MET A 1 4.63 1.19 4.70
N ALA A 2 5.82 1.50 5.23
CA ALA A 2 6.00 2.41 6.38
C ALA A 2 5.22 3.74 6.26
N HIS A 3 5.19 4.35 5.06
CA HIS A 3 4.45 5.59 4.84
C HIS A 3 2.93 5.44 5.08
N VAL A 4 2.31 4.33 4.68
CA VAL A 4 0.88 4.09 4.91
C VAL A 4 0.58 4.00 6.41
N MET A 5 1.36 3.24 7.16
CA MET A 5 1.20 3.14 8.61
C MET A 5 1.43 4.49 9.30
N GLY A 6 2.42 5.26 8.84
CA GLY A 6 2.68 6.61 9.32
C GLY A 6 1.52 7.58 9.06
N LEU A 7 0.88 7.49 7.89
CA LEU A 7 -0.31 8.29 7.56
C LEU A 7 -1.48 7.95 8.49
N ILE A 8 -1.79 6.66 8.65
CA ILE A 8 -2.88 6.18 9.51
C ILE A 8 -2.69 6.67 10.95
N LEU A 9 -1.46 6.61 11.46
CA LEU A 9 -1.12 7.11 12.79
C LEU A 9 -1.28 8.64 12.87
N ARG A 10 -0.72 9.39 11.92
CA ARG A 10 -0.74 10.86 11.92
C ARG A 10 -2.16 11.42 11.85
N GLU A 11 -2.98 10.84 10.99
CA GLU A 11 -4.37 11.27 10.76
C GLU A 11 -5.36 10.62 11.75
N HIS A 12 -4.86 9.89 12.76
CA HIS A 12 -5.68 9.24 13.79
C HIS A 12 -6.82 8.36 13.24
N LEU A 13 -6.55 7.64 12.15
CA LEU A 13 -7.58 6.86 11.45
C LEU A 13 -7.98 5.56 12.20
N ALA A 14 -7.24 5.20 13.24
CA ALA A 14 -7.52 4.04 14.09
C ALA A 14 -6.81 4.13 15.46
N GLU A 15 -7.46 3.62 16.50
CA GLU A 15 -7.05 3.78 17.91
C GLU A 15 -6.05 2.72 18.40
N SER A 16 -5.87 1.61 17.67
CA SER A 16 -4.97 0.51 18.05
C SER A 16 -4.17 0.01 16.87
N LEU A 17 -3.00 -0.60 17.12
CA LEU A 17 -2.17 -1.18 16.07
C LEU A 17 -2.95 -2.17 15.19
N THR A 18 -3.75 -3.05 15.80
CA THR A 18 -4.58 -4.00 15.04
C THR A 18 -5.58 -3.29 14.15
N ALA A 19 -6.24 -2.24 14.65
CA ALA A 19 -7.15 -1.45 13.83
C ALA A 19 -6.42 -0.69 12.71
N GLN A 20 -5.20 -0.20 12.95
CA GLN A 20 -4.38 0.46 11.93
C GLN A 20 -3.97 -0.51 10.82
N GLN A 21 -3.53 -1.72 11.18
CA GLN A 21 -3.19 -2.78 10.22
C GLN A 21 -4.42 -3.20 9.40
N ASP A 22 -5.58 -3.32 10.04
CA ASP A 22 -6.82 -3.66 9.37
C ASP A 22 -7.28 -2.57 8.38
N VAL A 23 -7.21 -1.29 8.77
CA VAL A 23 -7.45 -0.15 7.87
C VAL A 23 -6.50 -0.20 6.67
N ALA A 24 -5.21 -0.43 6.90
CA ALA A 24 -4.23 -0.54 5.82
C ALA A 24 -4.58 -1.68 4.86
N LEU A 25 -4.83 -2.89 5.38
CA LEU A 25 -5.11 -4.08 4.58
C LEU A 25 -6.40 -3.95 3.77
N ARG A 26 -7.48 -3.41 4.36
CA ARG A 26 -8.76 -3.20 3.65
C ARG A 26 -8.62 -2.16 2.54
N THR A 27 -7.92 -1.06 2.82
CA THR A 27 -7.68 0.00 1.85
C THR A 27 -6.88 -0.53 0.66
N ILE A 28 -5.80 -1.27 0.94
CA ILE A 28 -4.99 -1.90 -0.10
C ILE A 28 -5.82 -2.89 -0.93
N ARG A 29 -6.60 -3.76 -0.28
CA ARG A 29 -7.45 -4.72 -0.99
C ARG A 29 -8.44 -4.01 -1.93
N SER A 30 -9.13 -2.97 -1.46
CA SER A 30 -10.07 -2.21 -2.28
C SER A 30 -9.38 -1.61 -3.50
N LEU A 31 -8.22 -0.97 -3.33
CA LEU A 31 -7.50 -0.34 -4.44
C LEU A 31 -6.96 -1.37 -5.47
N LEU A 32 -6.62 -2.58 -5.03
CA LEU A 32 -6.24 -3.69 -5.91
C LEU A 32 -7.46 -4.23 -6.67
N ASP A 33 -8.57 -4.47 -5.97
CA ASP A 33 -9.81 -4.97 -6.57
C ASP A 33 -10.37 -3.99 -7.62
N ASP A 34 -10.24 -2.68 -7.38
CA ASP A 34 -10.63 -1.62 -8.31
C ASP A 34 -9.60 -1.39 -9.45
N GLY A 35 -8.46 -2.10 -9.45
CA GLY A 35 -7.40 -1.94 -10.46
C GLY A 35 -6.69 -0.58 -10.41
N LEU A 36 -6.75 0.12 -9.27
CA LEU A 36 -6.16 1.45 -9.07
C LEU A 36 -4.72 1.38 -8.56
N MET A 37 -4.34 0.26 -7.94
CA MET A 37 -3.02 0.04 -7.37
C MET A 37 -2.37 -1.24 -7.91
N GLU A 38 -1.05 -1.24 -7.91
CA GLU A 38 -0.19 -2.41 -8.11
C GLU A 38 0.82 -2.49 -6.97
N ILE A 39 1.23 -3.71 -6.61
CA ILE A 39 2.17 -3.96 -5.50
C ILE A 39 3.30 -4.83 -6.00
N GLY A 40 4.50 -4.48 -5.60
CA GLY A 40 5.68 -5.15 -6.11
C GLY A 40 6.97 -4.77 -5.41
N ASP A 41 8.06 -5.11 -6.09
CA ASP A 41 9.41 -4.73 -5.72
C ASP A 41 9.86 -3.51 -6.55
N ILE A 42 10.76 -2.68 -6.02
CA ILE A 42 11.43 -1.67 -6.84
C ILE A 42 12.65 -2.31 -7.50
N LEU A 43 12.76 -2.14 -8.83
CA LEU A 43 14.00 -2.39 -9.57
C LEU A 43 14.52 -1.08 -10.17
N GLY A 44 15.84 -0.91 -10.13
CA GLY A 44 16.55 0.24 -10.72
C GLY A 44 16.99 1.28 -9.69
N ALA A 45 18.22 1.79 -9.83
CA ALA A 45 18.79 2.81 -8.93
C ALA A 45 18.44 4.26 -9.34
N SER A 46 18.06 4.49 -10.60
CA SER A 46 17.82 5.83 -11.16
C SER A 46 16.41 6.03 -11.74
N ASP A 47 15.79 4.95 -12.26
CA ASP A 47 14.42 4.92 -12.75
C ASP A 47 13.65 3.89 -11.94
N GLU A 48 13.30 4.24 -10.69
CA GLU A 48 12.54 3.35 -9.81
C GLU A 48 11.20 3.01 -10.46
N ARG A 49 11.09 1.77 -10.95
CA ARG A 49 9.85 1.21 -11.45
C ARG A 49 9.44 0.10 -10.51
N ILE A 50 8.18 0.17 -10.07
CA ILE A 50 7.56 -0.93 -9.37
C ILE A 50 7.40 -2.05 -10.40
N VAL A 51 7.95 -3.20 -10.09
CA VAL A 51 7.73 -4.44 -10.82
C VAL A 51 6.65 -5.20 -10.05
N PRO A 52 5.41 -5.24 -10.56
CA PRO A 52 4.33 -5.91 -9.87
C PRO A 52 4.67 -7.38 -9.60
N TRP A 53 4.28 -7.87 -8.43
CA TRP A 53 4.40 -9.30 -8.16
C TRP A 53 3.46 -10.08 -9.08
N ASP A 54 3.98 -11.14 -9.70
CA ASP A 54 3.20 -12.08 -10.51
C ASP A 54 2.40 -13.03 -9.60
N LEU A 55 1.40 -12.48 -8.92
CA LEU A 55 0.58 -13.13 -7.91
C LEU A 55 -0.89 -12.70 -8.07
N SER A 56 -1.82 -13.57 -7.68
CA SER A 56 -3.22 -13.18 -7.52
C SER A 56 -3.37 -12.16 -6.38
N ILE A 57 -4.44 -11.35 -6.40
CA ILE A 57 -4.73 -10.38 -5.33
C ILE A 57 -4.76 -11.07 -3.96
N ASP A 58 -5.40 -12.23 -3.83
CA ASP A 58 -5.43 -12.97 -2.56
C ASP A 58 -4.04 -13.42 -2.10
N ALA A 59 -3.16 -13.82 -3.02
CA ALA A 59 -1.78 -14.19 -2.69
C ALA A 59 -0.94 -12.96 -2.29
N VAL A 60 -1.11 -11.82 -2.97
CA VAL A 60 -0.53 -10.53 -2.59
C VAL A 60 -1.00 -10.15 -1.18
N MET A 61 -2.30 -10.18 -0.91
CA MET A 61 -2.88 -9.83 0.39
C MET A 61 -2.39 -10.75 1.50
N LYS A 62 -2.27 -12.06 1.23
CA LYS A 62 -1.69 -13.01 2.19
C LYS A 62 -0.24 -12.64 2.53
N ARG A 63 0.57 -12.30 1.53
CA ARG A 63 1.97 -11.90 1.74
C ARG A 63 2.07 -10.62 2.56
N ILE A 64 1.24 -9.61 2.26
CA ILE A 64 1.21 -8.36 3.02
C ILE A 64 0.75 -8.63 4.46
N TYR A 65 -0.25 -9.48 4.68
CA TYR A 65 -0.67 -9.86 6.03
C TYR A 65 0.45 -10.53 6.82
N ASP A 66 1.15 -11.50 6.21
CA ASP A 66 2.27 -12.18 6.86
C ASP A 66 3.35 -11.15 7.27
N LEU A 67 3.70 -10.21 6.41
CA LEU A 67 4.71 -9.18 6.69
C LEU A 67 4.25 -8.11 7.69
N LEU A 68 3.08 -7.52 7.48
CA LEU A 68 2.60 -6.34 8.22
C LEU A 68 1.92 -6.69 9.55
N VAL A 69 1.43 -7.92 9.70
CA VAL A 69 0.74 -8.36 10.93
C VAL A 69 1.59 -9.36 11.70
N ARG A 70 2.03 -10.46 11.07
CA ARG A 70 2.76 -11.51 11.80
C ARG A 70 4.19 -11.11 12.13
N HIS A 71 4.83 -10.34 11.25
CA HIS A 71 6.22 -9.89 11.39
C HIS A 71 6.34 -8.38 11.64
N TYR A 72 5.31 -7.75 12.23
CA TYR A 72 5.26 -6.29 12.40
C TYR A 72 6.46 -5.72 13.18
N GLU A 73 6.89 -6.39 14.25
CA GLU A 73 8.03 -5.93 15.06
C GLU A 73 9.38 -6.11 14.34
N GLU A 74 9.43 -6.95 13.31
CA GLU A 74 10.62 -7.22 12.50
C GLU A 74 10.67 -6.25 11.31
N ARG A 75 10.78 -4.95 11.60
CA ARG A 75 10.70 -3.85 10.62
C ARG A 75 11.54 -4.04 9.36
N GLY A 76 12.73 -4.64 9.49
CA GLY A 76 13.61 -4.95 8.35
C GLY A 76 12.98 -5.87 7.29
N LEU A 77 11.95 -6.65 7.66
CA LEU A 77 11.24 -7.55 6.74
C LEU A 77 10.17 -6.83 5.89
N TRP A 78 9.67 -5.67 6.31
CA TRP A 78 8.49 -5.05 5.66
C TRP A 78 8.59 -3.55 5.36
N ASP A 79 9.46 -2.78 6.04
CA ASP A 79 9.54 -1.33 5.84
C ASP A 79 9.89 -0.96 4.39
N PHE A 80 10.79 -1.72 3.76
CA PHE A 80 11.34 -1.45 2.42
C PHE A 80 11.14 -2.60 1.40
N THR A 81 10.23 -3.54 1.69
CA THR A 81 10.00 -4.74 0.85
C THR A 81 8.62 -4.76 0.19
N ILE A 82 7.76 -3.78 0.49
CA ILE A 82 6.41 -3.66 -0.06
C ILE A 82 6.23 -2.27 -0.66
N TRP A 83 6.32 -2.19 -1.98
CA TRP A 83 6.15 -0.96 -2.75
C TRP A 83 4.76 -0.88 -3.34
N LEU A 84 4.15 0.31 -3.21
CA LEU A 84 2.77 0.58 -3.63
C LEU A 84 2.81 1.56 -4.79
N GLY A 85 2.27 1.14 -5.93
CA GLY A 85 2.25 1.93 -7.16
C GLY A 85 0.83 2.23 -7.60
N LEU A 86 0.57 3.43 -8.09
CA LEU A 86 -0.69 3.71 -8.78
C LEU A 86 -0.61 3.20 -10.22
N THR A 87 -1.64 2.46 -10.65
CA THR A 87 -1.83 2.13 -12.06
C THR A 87 -2.13 3.41 -12.86
N PRO A 88 -2.14 3.36 -14.21
CA PRO A 88 -2.60 4.50 -14.99
C PRO A 88 -4.01 4.96 -14.63
N ALA A 89 -4.91 4.05 -14.24
CA ALA A 89 -6.25 4.39 -13.76
C ALA A 89 -6.20 5.10 -12.39
N GLY A 90 -5.44 4.53 -11.44
CA GLY A 90 -5.22 5.15 -10.13
C GLY A 90 -4.62 6.56 -10.23
N LYS A 91 -3.66 6.77 -11.14
CA LYS A 91 -3.06 8.10 -11.38
C LYS A 91 -4.07 9.12 -11.93
N ARG A 92 -5.02 8.70 -12.77
CA ARG A 92 -6.07 9.60 -13.27
C ARG A 92 -7.02 9.99 -12.14
N LEU A 93 -7.55 9.01 -11.41
CA LEU A 93 -8.45 9.26 -10.29
C LEU A 93 -7.80 10.13 -9.20
N ALA A 94 -6.53 9.87 -8.86
CA ALA A 94 -5.81 10.69 -7.89
C ALA A 94 -5.70 12.16 -8.33
N ARG A 95 -5.52 12.42 -9.63
CA ARG A 95 -5.48 13.80 -10.16
C ARG A 95 -6.84 14.48 -10.11
N GLU A 96 -7.91 13.74 -10.38
CA GLU A 96 -9.29 14.24 -10.27
C GLU A 96 -9.58 14.65 -8.81
N LEU A 97 -9.30 13.78 -7.84
CA LEU A 97 -9.46 14.07 -6.41
C LEU A 97 -8.60 15.25 -5.92
N GLN A 98 -7.38 15.40 -6.46
CA GLN A 98 -6.53 16.56 -6.14
C GLN A 98 -7.08 17.87 -6.71
N GLY A 99 -7.74 17.83 -7.86
CA GLY A 99 -8.43 18.99 -8.44
C GLY A 99 -9.68 19.36 -7.66
N GLU A 100 -10.43 18.37 -7.16
CA GLU A 100 -11.60 18.58 -6.30
C GLU A 100 -11.26 19.10 -4.91
N ALA A 101 -10.06 18.80 -4.40
CA ALA A 101 -9.57 19.30 -3.11
C ALA A 101 -9.04 20.75 -3.14
N ALA A 102 -9.02 21.39 -4.32
CA ALA A 102 -8.52 22.76 -4.52
C ALA A 102 -9.61 23.85 -4.61
N ASP A 103 -10.88 23.48 -4.44
CA ASP A 103 -12.05 24.37 -4.34
C ASP A 103 -12.68 24.30 -2.93
#